data_AF-A0A971GQ07-F1
#
_entry.id   AF-A0A971GQ07-F1
#
_cell.length_a   1.000
_cell.length_b   1.000
_cell.length_c   1.000
_cell.angle_alpha   90.00
_cell.angle_beta   90.00
_cell.angle_gamma   90.00
#
_symmetry.space_group_name_H-M   'P 1'
#
loop_
_entity.id
_entity.type
_entity.pdbx_description
1 polymer ?
#
loop_
_entity_poly.entity_id
_entity_poly.type
_entity_poly.pdbx_seq_one_letter_code
_entity_poly.pdbx_strand_id
1 'polypeptide(L)' 'MVFERSNTVYFFAFMIIGAILGSALGSLIVKFAPGLKLITESLTGPVGFNLEIISLSLKLNLASLTGLVLGIVIFRKV' A
#
# COMPACT_ATOMS: atom_id res chain seq x y z
N MET A 1 -2.13 12.97 -21.55
CA MET A 1 -3.45 12.62 -20.99
C MET A 1 -3.37 11.97 -19.60
N VAL A 2 -2.52 10.96 -19.34
CA VAL A 2 -2.47 10.29 -18.01
C VAL A 2 -1.85 11.14 -16.89
N PHE A 3 -0.94 12.08 -17.21
CA PHE A 3 -0.24 12.91 -16.22
C PHE A 3 -0.48 14.42 -16.45
N GLU A 4 -1.73 14.83 -16.62
CA GLU A 4 -2.08 16.23 -16.41
C GLU A 4 -2.03 16.56 -14.91
N ARG A 5 -1.67 17.79 -14.56
CA ARG A 5 -1.47 18.23 -13.16
C ARG A 5 -2.69 17.97 -12.26
N SER A 6 -3.88 17.89 -12.84
CA SER A 6 -5.13 17.51 -12.17
C SER A 6 -5.19 16.02 -11.78
N ASN A 7 -4.62 15.14 -12.60
CA ASN A 7 -4.64 13.69 -12.40
C ASN A 7 -3.56 13.17 -11.44
N THR A 8 -2.56 13.98 -11.13
CA THR A 8 -1.47 13.60 -10.21
C THR A 8 -1.98 13.27 -8.81
N VAL A 9 -2.99 13.99 -8.29
CA VAL A 9 -3.57 13.72 -6.97
C VAL A 9 -4.29 12.36 -6.96
N TYR A 10 -5.04 12.07 -8.03
CA TYR A 10 -5.71 10.78 -8.18
C TYR A 10 -4.71 9.63 -8.31
N PHE A 11 -3.59 9.83 -9.00
CA PHE A 11 -2.51 8.85 -9.07
C PHE A 11 -1.97 8.51 -7.67
N PHE A 12 -1.64 9.52 -6.85
CA PHE A 12 -1.18 9.29 -5.49
C PHE A 12 -2.25 8.63 -4.61
N ALA A 13 -3.53 9.01 -4.76
CA ALA A 13 -4.62 8.37 -4.05
C ALA A 13 -4.73 6.87 -4.41
N PHE A 14 -4.68 6.51 -5.70
CA PHE A 14 -4.71 5.12 -6.15
C PHE A 14 -3.51 4.31 -5.66
N MET A 15 -2.31 4.91 -5.62
CA MET A 15 -1.12 4.25 -5.05
C MET A 15 -1.28 3.98 -3.56
N ILE A 16 -1.73 4.97 -2.79
CA ILE A 16 -1.90 4.84 -1.33
C ILE A 16 -3.00 3.81 -1.01
N ILE A 17 -4.14 3.91 -1.69
CA ILE A 17 -5.25 2.96 -1.54
C ILE A 17 -4.79 1.54 -1.92
N GLY A 18 -4.09 1.40 -3.05
CA GLY A 18 -3.52 0.12 -3.49
C GLY A 18 -2.57 -0.49 -2.48
N ALA A 19 -1.66 0.31 -1.90
CA ALA A 19 -0.73 -0.14 -0.88
C ALA A 19 -1.44 -0.60 0.42
N ILE A 20 -2.45 0.15 0.86
CA ILE A 20 -3.25 -0.21 2.05
C ILE A 20 -4.03 -1.51 1.80
N LEU A 21 -4.71 -1.62 0.66
CA LEU A 21 -5.46 -2.81 0.27
C LEU A 21 -4.55 -4.04 0.11
N GLY A 22 -3.39 -3.88 -0.53
CA GLY A 22 -2.40 -4.94 -0.67
C GLY A 22 -1.90 -5.44 0.68
N SER A 23 -1.61 -4.55 1.63
CA SER A 23 -1.21 -4.92 2.98
C SER A 23 -2.31 -5.66 3.74
N ALA A 24 -3.56 -5.17 3.64
CA ALA A 24 -4.71 -5.79 4.29
C ALA A 24 -4.99 -7.19 3.74
N LEU A 25 -4.96 -7.35 2.41
CA LEU A 25 -5.12 -8.64 1.73
C LEU A 25 -3.98 -9.61 2.07
N GLY A 26 -2.73 -9.15 2.04
CA GLY A 26 -1.58 -9.96 2.45
C GLY A 26 -1.69 -10.44 3.89
N SER A 27 -2.13 -9.56 4.79
CA SER A 27 -2.40 -9.91 6.20
C SER A 27 -3.50 -10.95 6.34
N LEU A 28 -4.53 -10.89 5.50
CA LEU A 28 -5.57 -11.92 5.44
C LEU A 28 -5.01 -13.26 4.96
N ILE A 29 -4.25 -13.27 3.88
CA ILE A 29 -3.65 -14.48 3.31
C ILE A 29 -2.75 -15.18 4.34
N VAL A 30 -1.96 -14.42 5.10
CA VAL A 30 -1.09 -14.97 6.14
C VAL A 30 -1.86 -15.59 7.31
N LYS A 31 -3.10 -15.14 7.59
CA LYS A 31 -3.97 -15.81 8.57
C LYS A 31 -4.40 -17.20 8.10
N PHE A 32 -4.61 -17.40 6.79
CA PHE A 32 -4.99 -18.69 6.23
C PHE A 32 -3.79 -19.60 5.94
N ALA A 33 -2.65 -19.02 5.55
CA ALA A 33 -1.42 -19.73 5.22
C ALA A 33 -0.23 -19.09 5.95
N PRO A 34 0.02 -19.46 7.22
CA PRO A 34 1.08 -18.85 8.04
C PRO A 34 2.50 -19.11 7.54
N GLY A 35 2.70 -20.04 6.59
CA GLY A 35 3.98 -20.23 5.90
C GLY A 35 4.39 -19.05 5.01
N LEU A 36 3.45 -18.15 4.68
CA LEU A 36 3.69 -16.95 3.89
C LEU A 36 3.97 -15.71 4.75
N LYS A 37 4.33 -15.83 6.04
CA LYS A 37 4.61 -14.66 6.90
C LYS A 37 5.63 -13.67 6.30
N LEU A 38 6.58 -14.17 5.51
CA LEU A 38 7.59 -13.39 4.79
C LEU A 38 7.01 -12.29 3.88
N ILE A 39 5.82 -12.46 3.28
CA ILE A 39 5.21 -11.42 2.44
C ILE A 39 4.56 -10.28 3.25
N THR A 40 4.30 -10.50 4.53
CA THR A 40 3.79 -9.48 5.46
C THR A 40 4.85 -8.92 6.40
N GLU A 41 6.05 -9.50 6.41
CA GLU A 41 7.18 -8.95 7.16
C GLU A 41 7.45 -7.51 6.71
N SER A 42 7.65 -6.65 7.71
CA SER A 42 7.88 -5.23 7.47
C SER A 42 9.29 -5.05 6.93
N LEU A 43 9.39 -4.62 5.67
CA LEU A 43 10.67 -4.35 4.99
C LEU A 43 11.28 -3.02 5.45
N THR A 44 10.46 -2.11 5.95
CA THR A 44 10.90 -0.84 6.53
C THR A 44 10.35 -0.69 7.95
N GLY A 45 11.05 0.09 8.78
CA GLY A 45 10.49 0.57 10.03
C GLY A 45 9.15 1.31 9.79
N PRO A 46 8.29 1.43 10.82
CA PRO A 46 7.02 2.14 10.68
C PRO A 46 7.29 3.58 10.20
N VAL A 47 6.94 3.85 8.94
CA VAL A 47 7.04 5.20 8.37
C VAL A 47 5.70 5.85 8.64
N GLY A 48 5.70 6.84 9.53
CA GLY A 48 4.46 7.44 10.00
C GLY A 48 4.66 8.85 10.50
N PHE A 49 3.63 9.67 10.32
CA PHE A 49 3.55 10.96 10.95
C PHE A 49 2.97 10.74 12.35
N ASN A 50 3.77 11.06 13.36
CA ASN A 50 3.30 11.10 14.73
C ASN A 50 2.68 12.49 14.95
N LEU A 51 1.39 12.59 14.66
CA LEU A 51 0.62 13.76 15.07
C LEU A 51 0.28 13.51 16.55
N GLU A 52 0.48 14.50 17.40
CA GLU A 52 0.39 14.43 18.88
C GLU A 52 -0.86 13.70 19.44
N ILE A 53 -1.91 13.57 18.62
CA ILE A 53 -3.21 12.97 18.95
C ILE A 53 -3.44 11.63 18.19
N ILE A 54 -2.82 11.42 17.02
CA ILE A 54 -3.01 10.24 16.16
C ILE A 54 -1.68 9.86 15.49
N SER A 55 -1.18 8.66 15.79
CA SER A 55 -0.04 8.09 15.07
C SER A 55 -0.53 7.29 13.86
N LEU A 56 -0.28 7.82 12.66
CA LEU A 56 -0.59 7.12 11.41
C LEU A 56 0.69 6.48 10.91
N SER A 57 0.87 5.19 11.24
CA SER A 57 2.06 4.43 10.87
C SER A 57 1.75 3.46 9.74
N LEU A 58 2.46 3.63 8.61
CA LEU A 58 2.38 2.70 7.49
C LEU A 58 3.65 1.84 7.51
N LYS A 59 3.45 0.53 7.65
CA LYS A 59 4.53 -0.46 7.47
C LYS A 59 4.50 -0.92 6.02
N LEU A 60 5.61 -0.71 5.30
CA LEU A 60 5.77 -1.27 3.96
C LEU A 60 6.22 -2.72 4.09
N ASN A 61 5.50 -3.61 3.43
CA ASN A 61 5.77 -5.04 3.31
C ASN A 61 5.63 -5.45 1.83
N LEU A 62 6.02 -6.66 1.46
CA LEU A 62 5.92 -7.12 0.06
C LEU A 62 4.47 -7.09 -0.45
N ALA A 63 3.50 -7.36 0.43
CA ALA A 63 2.08 -7.28 0.12
C ALA A 63 1.61 -5.85 -0.22
N SER A 64 2.11 -4.83 0.49
CA SER A 64 1.79 -3.43 0.19
C SER A 64 2.52 -2.95 -1.06
N LEU A 65 3.73 -3.45 -1.33
CA LEU A 65 4.45 -3.16 -2.56
C LEU A 65 3.70 -3.69 -3.79
N THR A 66 3.22 -4.93 -3.73
CA THR A 66 2.41 -5.53 -4.81
C THR A 66 1.08 -4.81 -4.98
N GLY A 67 0.42 -4.43 -3.88
CA GLY A 67 -0.78 -3.59 -3.91
C GLY A 67 -0.55 -2.21 -4.54
N LEU A 68 0.61 -1.59 -4.29
CA LEU A 68 0.99 -0.31 -4.88
C LEU A 68 1.19 -0.45 -6.39
N VAL A 69 1.94 -1.47 -6.84
CA VAL A 69 2.13 -1.77 -8.26
C VAL A 69 0.80 -2.03 -8.96
N LEU A 70 -0.10 -2.81 -8.34
CA LEU A 70 -1.45 -3.03 -8.87
C LEU A 70 -2.26 -1.73 -8.94
N GLY A 71 -2.18 -0.86 -7.93
CA GLY A 71 -2.80 0.45 -7.93
C GLY A 71 -2.33 1.33 -9.11
N ILE A 72 -1.03 1.32 -9.41
CA ILE A 72 -0.46 2.02 -10.57
C ILE A 72 -0.99 1.43 -11.88
N VAL A 73 -1.04 0.10 -12.00
CA VAL A 73 -1.53 -0.58 -13.22
C VAL A 73 -3.01 -0.30 -13.46
N ILE A 74 -3.83 -0.31 -12.40
CA ILE A 74 -5.24 0.04 -12.46
C ILE A 74 -5.40 1.50 -12.90
N PHE A 75 -4.68 2.43 -12.27
CA PHE A 75 -4.74 3.85 -12.64
C PHE A 75 -4.32 4.11 -14.08
N ARG A 76 -3.31 3.39 -14.60
CA ARG A 76 -2.89 3.53 -16.00
C ARG A 76 -3.94 3.04 -17.00
N LYS A 77 -4.80 2.10 -16.58
CA LYS A 77 -5.82 1.49 -17.44
C LYS A 77 -7.15 2.25 -17.42
N VAL A 78 -7.43 2.99 -16.36
CA VAL A 78 -8.57 3.91 -16.21
C VAL A 78 -8.29 5.20 -16.97
#